data_AF-A0A838JLV1-F1
#
_entry.id   AF-A0A838JLV1-F1
#
_cell.length_a   1.000
_cell.length_b   1.000
_cell.length_c   1.000
_cell.angle_alpha   90.00
_cell.angle_beta   90.00
_cell.angle_gamma   90.00
#
_symmetry.space_group_name_H-M   'P 1'
#
loop_
_entity.id
_entity.type
_entity.pdbx_description
1 polymer ?
#
loop_
_entity_poly.entity_id
_entity_poly.type
_entity_poly.pdbx_seq_one_letter_code
_entity_poly.pdbx_strand_id
1 'polypeptide(L)'
;MSAANGGQHNLNALLVTCEHGGNRVPANYRSLFQGQDRLLQSHLSYDPGALEVAEKIAKALTAELMVSTFSRLLIDVNRSIGNPRLYSLITRRAPPAIRQRLLEREYLPYRNRAEAWVAGEIARNRRVVHISCHSFTPRLRGQRRKVD
;
A
#
# COMPACT_ATOMS: atom_id res chain seq x y z
N MET A 1 -24.10 34.25 30.26
CA MET A 1 -22.81 33.53 30.38
C MET A 1 -22.90 32.28 29.53
N SER A 2 -22.28 32.30 28.36
CA SER A 2 -22.33 31.20 27.39
C SER A 2 -21.33 30.14 27.83
N ALA A 3 -21.81 28.94 28.16
CA ALA A 3 -20.95 27.78 28.37
C ALA A 3 -20.37 27.39 27.01
N ALA A 4 -19.07 27.61 26.84
CA ALA A 4 -18.33 27.10 25.69
C ALA A 4 -18.42 25.57 25.71
N ASN A 5 -19.09 25.03 24.69
CA ASN A 5 -19.14 23.60 24.41
C ASN A 5 -17.71 23.15 24.09
N GLY A 6 -17.00 22.64 25.10
CA GLY A 6 -15.69 22.02 24.95
C GLY A 6 -15.85 20.69 24.23
N GLY A 7 -16.05 20.74 22.91
CA GLY A 7 -15.99 19.55 22.08
C GLY A 7 -14.63 18.90 22.27
N GLN A 8 -14.60 17.64 22.71
CA GLN A 8 -13.39 16.85 22.75
C GLN A 8 -12.78 16.86 21.35
N HIS A 9 -11.73 17.66 21.15
CA HIS A 9 -10.96 17.59 19.93
C HIS A 9 -10.31 16.21 19.91
N ASN A 10 -10.70 15.36 18.96
CA ASN A 10 -10.04 14.09 18.75
C ASN A 10 -8.59 14.40 18.34
N LEU A 11 -7.66 14.23 19.29
CA LEU A 11 -6.24 14.49 19.08
C LEU A 11 -5.61 13.46 18.15
N ASN A 12 -6.30 12.36 17.85
CA ASN A 12 -5.80 11.29 17.00
C ASN A 12 -6.33 11.42 15.58
N ALA A 13 -5.43 11.46 14.60
CA ALA A 13 -5.73 11.26 13.19
C ALA A 13 -5.41 9.81 12.80
N LEU A 14 -6.33 9.17 12.10
CA LEU A 14 -6.23 7.77 11.71
C LEU A 14 -5.96 7.67 10.21
N LEU A 15 -4.91 6.95 9.84
CA LEU A 15 -4.59 6.60 8.46
C LEU A 15 -4.64 5.08 8.30
N VAL A 16 -5.40 4.62 7.33
CA VAL A 16 -5.39 3.23 6.87
C VAL A 16 -4.69 3.18 5.52
N THR A 17 -3.69 2.32 5.38
CA THR A 17 -3.06 2.03 4.09
C THR A 17 -3.31 0.60 3.64
N CYS A 18 -3.35 0.40 2.32
CA CYS A 18 -3.32 -0.92 1.70
C CYS A 18 -2.37 -0.89 0.50
N GLU A 19 -1.10 -1.17 0.79
CA GLU A 19 0.03 -1.11 -0.15
C GLU A 19 -0.08 -2.16 -1.26
N HIS A 20 -0.76 -3.27 -0.99
CA HIS A 20 -0.94 -4.41 -1.91
C HIS A 20 -2.42 -4.65 -2.23
N GLY A 21 -3.25 -3.61 -2.21
CA GLY A 21 -4.70 -3.72 -2.44
C GLY A 21 -5.10 -3.94 -3.90
N GLY A 22 -4.22 -3.63 -4.85
CA GLY A 22 -4.50 -3.71 -6.28
C GLY A 22 -3.56 -4.64 -7.04
N ASN A 23 -4.02 -5.09 -8.21
CA ASN A 23 -3.31 -6.02 -9.08
C ASN A 23 -3.20 -5.52 -10.53
N ARG A 24 -3.48 -4.22 -10.77
CA ARG A 24 -3.44 -3.66 -12.12
C ARG A 24 -2.01 -3.59 -12.63
N VAL A 25 -1.82 -3.96 -13.90
CA VAL A 25 -0.59 -3.67 -14.65
C VAL A 25 -0.91 -2.59 -15.69
N PRO A 26 -0.36 -1.36 -15.54
CA PRO A 26 -0.52 -0.31 -16.54
C PRO A 26 -0.06 -0.74 -17.93
N ALA A 27 -0.70 -0.23 -18.99
CA ALA A 27 -0.53 -0.71 -20.36
C ALA A 27 0.95 -0.68 -20.84
N ASN A 28 1.66 0.38 -20.47
CA ASN A 28 3.09 0.59 -20.75
C ASN A 28 4.03 -0.44 -20.10
N TYR A 29 3.55 -1.24 -19.15
CA TYR A 29 4.33 -2.30 -18.49
C TYR A 29 3.88 -3.72 -18.84
N ARG A 30 2.77 -3.89 -19.57
CA ARG A 30 2.20 -5.22 -19.86
C ARG A 30 3.17 -6.15 -20.58
N SER A 31 4.03 -5.61 -21.46
CA SER A 31 5.05 -6.40 -22.16
C SER A 31 6.04 -7.09 -21.22
N LEU A 32 6.30 -6.52 -20.04
CA LEU A 32 7.17 -7.13 -19.02
C LEU A 32 6.58 -8.41 -18.41
N PHE A 33 5.26 -8.62 -18.55
CA PHE A 33 4.52 -9.72 -17.93
C PHE A 33 4.05 -10.78 -18.93
N GLN A 34 4.53 -10.73 -20.18
CA GLN A 34 4.21 -11.77 -21.17
C GLN A 34 4.63 -13.16 -20.64
N GLY A 35 3.67 -14.09 -20.59
CA GLY A 35 3.88 -15.43 -20.04
C GLY A 35 3.92 -15.51 -18.50
N GLN A 36 3.60 -14.42 -17.79
CA GLN A 36 3.60 -14.34 -16.32
C GLN A 36 2.19 -14.29 -15.73
N ASP A 37 1.15 -14.65 -16.49
CA ASP A 37 -0.26 -14.58 -16.09
C ASP A 37 -0.53 -15.29 -14.76
N ARG A 38 0.10 -16.44 -14.55
CA ARG A 38 -0.01 -17.20 -13.30
C ARG A 38 0.51 -16.43 -12.09
N LEU A 39 1.57 -15.64 -12.25
CA LEU A 39 2.09 -14.80 -11.16
C LEU A 39 1.13 -13.65 -10.86
N LEU A 40 0.57 -13.02 -11.90
CA LEU A 40 -0.43 -11.97 -11.76
C LEU A 40 -1.72 -12.47 -11.09
N GLN A 41 -2.10 -13.74 -11.28
CA GLN A 41 -3.26 -14.32 -10.61
C GLN A 41 -2.98 -14.86 -9.20
N SER A 42 -1.74 -14.75 -8.71
CA SER A 42 -1.33 -15.32 -7.42
C SER A 42 -1.26 -14.27 -6.30
N HIS A 43 -1.16 -14.72 -5.04
CA HIS A 43 -0.89 -13.86 -3.89
C HIS A 43 0.49 -13.14 -3.93
N LEU A 44 1.30 -13.39 -4.96
CA LEU A 44 2.56 -12.66 -5.16
C LEU A 44 2.32 -11.27 -5.77
N SER A 45 1.17 -11.05 -6.40
CA SER A 45 0.87 -9.83 -7.15
C SER A 45 0.07 -8.79 -6.39
N TYR A 46 -0.70 -9.21 -5.39
CA TYR A 46 -1.48 -8.40 -4.46
C TYR A 46 -1.83 -9.25 -3.23
N ASP A 47 -2.45 -8.63 -2.23
CA ASP A 47 -2.92 -9.29 -1.01
C ASP A 47 -4.44 -9.53 -1.08
N PRO A 48 -4.91 -10.76 -1.39
CA PRO A 48 -6.34 -11.03 -1.56
C PRO A 48 -7.12 -10.72 -0.27
N GLY A 49 -8.22 -9.96 -0.41
CA GLY A 49 -9.09 -9.56 0.70
C GLY A 49 -8.57 -8.42 1.59
N ALA A 50 -7.31 -7.98 1.43
CA ALA A 50 -6.75 -6.91 2.27
C ALA A 50 -7.47 -5.57 2.05
N LEU A 51 -7.81 -5.24 0.80
CA LEU A 51 -8.52 -4.00 0.46
C LEU A 51 -9.91 -3.93 1.09
N GLU A 52 -10.68 -5.02 1.02
CA GLU A 52 -12.03 -5.07 1.60
C GLU A 52 -11.99 -4.84 3.12
N VAL A 53 -11.00 -5.42 3.79
CA VAL A 53 -10.79 -5.20 5.23
C VAL A 53 -10.34 -3.76 5.50
N ALA A 54 -9.44 -3.21 4.71
CA ALA A 54 -8.97 -1.83 4.83
C ALA A 54 -10.12 -0.81 4.69
N GLU A 55 -11.01 -1.00 3.71
CA GLU A 55 -12.21 -0.17 3.50
C GLU A 55 -13.15 -0.25 4.70
N LYS A 56 -13.39 -1.45 5.24
CA LYS A 56 -14.23 -1.65 6.43
C LYS A 56 -13.64 -0.98 7.66
N ILE A 57 -12.33 -1.11 7.90
CA ILE A 57 -11.63 -0.45 9.01
C ILE A 57 -11.69 1.07 8.85
N ALA A 58 -11.36 1.59 7.67
CA ALA A 58 -11.37 3.03 7.42
C ALA A 58 -12.75 3.64 7.64
N LYS A 59 -13.80 2.97 7.14
CA LYS A 59 -15.19 3.38 7.38
C LYS A 59 -15.56 3.34 8.86
N ALA A 60 -15.25 2.25 9.56
CA ALA A 60 -15.60 2.10 10.98
C ALA A 60 -14.89 3.14 11.87
N LEU A 61 -13.68 3.53 11.50
CA LEU A 61 -12.85 4.47 12.26
C LEU A 61 -12.94 5.92 11.76
N THR A 62 -13.69 6.19 10.68
CA THR A 62 -13.69 7.49 9.99
C THR A 62 -12.25 7.94 9.65
N ALA A 63 -11.42 7.01 9.17
CA ALA A 63 -10.01 7.21 8.87
C ALA A 63 -9.79 7.58 7.39
N GLU A 64 -8.68 8.29 7.10
CA GLU A 64 -8.19 8.42 5.72
C GLU A 64 -7.79 7.04 5.20
N LEU A 65 -8.16 6.71 3.95
CA LEU A 65 -7.76 5.47 3.29
C LEU A 65 -6.87 5.76 2.08
N MET A 66 -5.70 5.13 2.03
CA MET A 66 -4.80 5.19 0.88
C MET A 66 -4.49 3.78 0.37
N VAL A 67 -4.70 3.58 -0.93
CA VAL A 67 -4.61 2.25 -1.57
C VAL A 67 -3.72 2.32 -2.80
N SER A 68 -2.81 1.36 -2.94
CA SER A 68 -2.15 1.13 -4.21
C SER A 68 -3.04 0.29 -5.12
N THR A 69 -3.28 0.77 -6.35
CA THR A 69 -4.13 0.07 -7.32
C THR A 69 -3.36 -0.88 -8.23
N PHE A 70 -2.03 -0.85 -8.20
CA PHE A 70 -1.18 -1.60 -9.10
C PHE A 70 -0.52 -2.79 -8.42
N SER A 71 -0.17 -3.80 -9.21
CA SER A 71 0.49 -5.00 -8.69
C SER A 71 1.83 -4.67 -8.05
N ARG A 72 2.09 -5.22 -6.86
CA ARG A 72 3.41 -5.17 -6.20
C ARG A 72 4.53 -5.81 -7.01
N LEU A 73 4.20 -6.59 -8.05
CA LEU A 73 5.19 -7.13 -8.98
C LEU A 73 5.80 -6.05 -9.88
N LEU A 74 5.19 -4.87 -10.01
CA LEU A 74 5.82 -3.75 -10.70
C LEU A 74 6.92 -3.12 -9.84
N ILE A 75 6.51 -2.63 -8.68
CA ILE A 75 7.34 -2.04 -7.64
C ILE A 75 6.58 -2.15 -6.31
N ASP A 76 7.25 -2.59 -5.25
CA ASP A 76 6.61 -2.81 -3.95
C ASP A 76 6.67 -1.51 -3.11
N VAL A 77 5.55 -0.83 -2.96
CA VAL A 77 5.45 0.42 -2.18
C VAL A 77 5.59 0.23 -0.68
N ASN A 78 5.61 -1.02 -0.20
CA ASN A 78 5.95 -1.40 1.17
C ASN A 78 7.44 -1.77 1.33
N ARG A 79 8.31 -1.29 0.44
CA ARG A 79 9.77 -1.48 0.50
C ARG A 79 10.48 -0.15 0.33
N SER A 80 11.56 0.07 1.07
CA SER A 80 12.41 1.27 0.91
C SER A 80 13.20 1.24 -0.39
N ILE A 81 13.67 2.40 -0.86
CA ILE A 81 14.41 2.56 -2.13
C ILE A 81 15.67 1.67 -2.21
N GLY A 82 16.34 1.43 -1.08
CA GLY A 82 17.51 0.55 -1.00
C GLY A 82 17.19 -0.95 -0.85
N ASN A 83 15.92 -1.33 -0.74
CA ASN A 83 15.55 -2.71 -0.50
C ASN A 83 15.78 -3.56 -1.77
N PRO A 84 16.48 -4.70 -1.71
CA PRO A 84 16.73 -5.52 -2.88
C PRO A 84 15.43 -6.08 -3.50
N ARG A 85 14.33 -6.11 -2.76
CA ARG A 85 13.00 -6.57 -3.19
C ARG A 85 12.05 -5.43 -3.56
N LEU A 86 12.52 -4.18 -3.66
CA LEU A 86 11.72 -3.05 -4.16
C LEU A 86 11.16 -3.36 -5.55
N TYR A 87 12.02 -3.83 -6.45
CA TYR A 87 11.64 -4.37 -7.74
C TYR A 87 11.51 -5.90 -7.64
N SER A 88 10.44 -6.43 -8.22
CA SER A 88 10.19 -7.87 -8.28
C SER A 88 11.22 -8.58 -9.17
N LEU A 89 11.19 -9.90 -9.22
CA LEU A 89 12.04 -10.65 -10.15
C LEU A 89 11.77 -10.30 -11.62
N ILE A 90 10.56 -9.82 -11.95
CA ILE A 90 10.17 -9.39 -13.29
C ILE A 90 10.80 -8.03 -13.60
N THR A 91 10.57 -7.04 -12.74
CA THR A 91 10.96 -5.65 -13.03
C THR A 91 12.40 -5.32 -12.63
N ARG A 92 13.04 -6.10 -11.76
CA ARG A 92 14.45 -5.88 -11.38
C ARG A 92 15.39 -6.02 -12.57
N ARG A 93 15.06 -6.85 -13.56
CA ARG A 93 15.86 -7.05 -14.78
C ARG A 93 15.49 -6.09 -15.91
N ALA A 94 14.46 -5.25 -15.74
CA ALA A 94 14.08 -4.27 -16.74
C ALA A 94 15.18 -3.18 -16.89
N PRO A 95 15.26 -2.52 -18.06
CA PRO A 95 16.20 -1.42 -18.28
C PRO A 95 16.12 -0.35 -17.17
N PRO A 96 17.24 0.28 -16.79
CA PRO A 96 17.26 1.30 -15.72
C PRO A 96 16.21 2.40 -15.91
N ALA A 97 16.00 2.87 -17.14
CA ALA A 97 14.99 3.87 -17.46
C ALA A 97 13.54 3.42 -17.18
N ILE A 98 13.23 2.12 -17.34
CA ILE A 98 11.92 1.56 -16.99
C ILE A 98 11.74 1.54 -15.47
N ARG A 99 12.77 1.11 -14.73
CA ARG A 99 12.75 1.08 -13.26
C ARG A 99 12.61 2.48 -12.68
N GLN A 100 13.35 3.45 -13.21
CA GLN A 100 13.23 4.84 -12.83
C GLN A 100 11.82 5.39 -13.10
N ARG A 101 11.22 5.09 -14.25
CA ARG A 101 9.82 5.46 -14.51
C ARG A 101 8.84 4.84 -13.52
N LEU A 102 9.02 3.56 -13.15
CA LEU A 102 8.19 2.91 -12.11
C LEU A 102 8.34 3.62 -10.75
N LEU A 103 9.57 3.98 -10.39
CA LEU A 103 9.85 4.73 -9.18
C LEU A 103 9.11 6.07 -9.18
N GLU A 104 9.24 6.84 -10.26
CA GLU A 104 8.69 8.18 -10.37
C GLU A 104 7.16 8.21 -10.52
N ARG A 105 6.58 7.25 -11.23
CA ARG A 105 5.16 7.27 -11.62
C ARG A 105 4.25 6.47 -10.69
N GLU A 106 4.77 5.43 -10.04
CA GLU A 106 3.95 4.52 -9.23
C GLU A 106 4.36 4.56 -7.75
N TYR A 107 5.67 4.51 -7.46
CA TYR A 107 6.16 4.43 -6.08
C TYR A 107 6.14 5.78 -5.34
N LEU A 108 6.80 6.81 -5.89
CA LEU A 108 6.92 8.11 -5.23
C LEU A 108 5.55 8.76 -5.01
N PRO A 109 4.59 8.75 -5.95
CA PRO A 109 3.29 9.38 -5.70
C PRO A 109 2.53 8.75 -4.53
N TYR A 110 2.57 7.43 -4.39
CA TYR A 110 1.95 6.74 -3.26
C TYR A 110 2.63 7.12 -1.93
N ARG A 111 3.96 7.01 -1.88
CA ARG A 111 4.76 7.31 -0.69
C ARG A 111 4.63 8.76 -0.26
N ASN A 112 4.77 9.69 -1.21
CA ASN A 112 4.69 11.13 -0.96
C ASN A 112 3.29 11.54 -0.47
N ARG A 113 2.22 10.92 -0.98
CA ARG A 113 0.86 11.19 -0.49
C ARG A 113 0.71 10.79 0.98
N ALA A 114 1.18 9.60 1.36
CA ALA A 114 1.13 9.13 2.74
C ALA A 114 2.00 10.02 3.66
N GLU A 115 3.23 10.31 3.24
CA GLU A 115 4.16 11.15 4.01
C GLU A 115 3.64 12.58 4.18
N ALA A 116 3.09 13.19 3.12
CA ALA A 116 2.50 14.53 3.18
C ALA A 116 1.26 14.58 4.07
N TRP A 117 0.41 13.55 4.03
CA TRP A 117 -0.75 13.48 4.93
C TRP A 117 -0.30 13.40 6.38
N VAL A 118 0.62 12.48 6.71
CA VAL A 118 1.15 12.33 8.07
C VAL A 118 1.80 13.63 8.56
N ALA A 119 2.63 14.27 7.73
CA ALA A 119 3.26 15.55 8.06
C ALA A 119 2.23 16.65 8.30
N GLY A 120 1.17 16.72 7.50
CA GLY A 120 0.09 17.69 7.66
C GLY A 120 -0.70 17.51 8.97
N GLU A 121 -0.93 16.28 9.40
CA GLU A 121 -1.59 15.99 10.67
C GLU A 121 -0.70 16.35 11.87
N ILE A 122 0.59 16.03 11.80
CA ILE A 122 1.56 16.41 12.83
C ILE A 122 1.69 17.93 12.94
N ALA A 123 1.73 18.65 11.81
CA ALA A 123 1.77 20.11 11.79
C ALA A 123 0.52 20.76 12.41
N ARG A 124 -0.59 20.03 12.50
CA ARG A 124 -1.83 20.44 13.19
C ARG A 124 -1.87 20.01 14.65
N ASN A 125 -0.74 19.59 15.23
CA ASN A 125 -0.62 19.07 16.59
C ASN A 125 -1.49 17.84 16.87
N ARG A 126 -1.78 17.01 15.86
CA ARG A 126 -2.47 15.73 16.02
C ARG A 126 -1.46 14.58 16.11
N ARG A 127 -1.81 13.58 16.92
CA ARG A 127 -1.12 12.27 16.94
C ARG A 127 -1.64 11.44 15.78
N VAL A 128 -0.73 10.87 14.98
CA VAL A 128 -1.11 9.95 13.90
C VAL A 128 -1.04 8.51 14.40
N VAL A 129 -2.10 7.75 14.15
CA VAL A 129 -2.09 6.28 14.21
C VAL A 129 -2.23 5.75 12.80
N HIS A 130 -1.22 5.01 12.35
CA HIS A 130 -1.17 4.43 11.01
C HIS A 130 -1.39 2.91 11.09
N ILE A 131 -2.39 2.43 10.35
CA ILE A 131 -2.77 1.02 10.25
C ILE A 131 -2.53 0.56 8.81
N SER A 132 -1.52 -0.26 8.59
CA SER A 132 -1.26 -0.89 7.28
C SER A 132 -1.95 -2.25 7.22
N CYS A 133 -2.83 -2.42 6.23
CA CYS A 133 -3.66 -3.59 6.04
C CYS A 133 -3.08 -4.53 4.98
N HIS A 134 -2.77 -5.75 5.42
CA HIS A 134 -2.18 -6.80 4.60
C HIS A 134 -2.88 -8.15 4.83
N SER A 135 -2.78 -9.04 3.85
CA SER A 135 -3.21 -10.43 3.98
C SER A 135 -2.09 -11.38 3.55
N PHE A 136 -2.21 -12.64 3.92
CA PHE A 136 -1.21 -13.63 3.58
C PHE A 136 -1.86 -14.98 3.28
N THR A 137 -1.31 -15.70 2.30
CA THR A 137 -1.80 -17.06 1.98
C THR A 137 -1.70 -18.01 3.18
N PRO A 138 -2.74 -18.75 3.55
CA PRO A 138 -2.70 -19.68 4.68
C PRO A 138 -1.69 -20.83 4.47
N ARG A 139 -1.26 -21.07 3.23
CA ARG A 139 -0.22 -22.04 2.89
C ARG A 139 0.92 -21.39 2.11
N LEU A 140 2.14 -21.61 2.58
CA LEU A 140 3.37 -21.20 1.89
C LEU A 140 4.23 -22.44 1.64
N ARG A 141 4.57 -22.71 0.38
CA ARG A 141 5.35 -23.91 -0.03
C ARG A 141 4.76 -25.21 0.54
N GLY A 142 3.45 -25.36 0.47
CA GLY A 142 2.70 -26.53 0.97
C GLY A 142 2.45 -26.53 2.49
N GLN A 143 3.21 -25.77 3.27
CA GLN A 143 3.08 -25.73 4.73
C GLN A 143 2.01 -24.73 5.18
N ARG A 144 1.14 -25.16 6.10
CA ARG A 144 0.13 -24.28 6.71
C ARG A 144 0.83 -23.32 7.68
N ARG A 145 0.56 -22.03 7.52
CA ARG A 145 0.98 -20.99 8.47
C ARG A 145 -0.09 -20.89 9.57
N LYS A 146 0.35 -20.96 10.83
CA LYS A 146 -0.51 -20.67 11.98
C LYS A 146 -0.48 -19.17 12.24
N VAL A 147 -1.59 -18.64 12.73
CA VAL A 147 -1.65 -17.35 13.42
C VAL A 147 -1.82 -17.66 14.89
N ASP A 148 -1.05 -16.97 15.71
CA ASP A 148 -1.13 -16.93 17.17
C ASP A 148 -2.21 -15.95 17.64
#